data_AF-U6GQA1-F1
#
_entry.id   AF-U6GQA1-F1
#
_cell.length_a   1.000
_cell.length_b   1.000
_cell.length_c   1.000
_cell.angle_alpha   90.00
_cell.angle_beta   90.00
_cell.angle_gamma   90.00
#
_symmetry.space_group_name_H-M   'P 1'
#
loop_
_entity.id
_entity.type
_entity.pdbx_description
1 polymer ?
#
loop_
_entity_poly.entity_id
_entity_poly.type
_entity_poly.pdbx_seq_one_letter_code
_entity_poly.pdbx_strand_id
1 'polypeptide(L)'
;MERQFDGQVAVITGAGGGLGRAYALAFARRGAKVVVNDLGVALAGDAQTGEGSRPADVVVGEIKKAGGEAVANYDDVLDGAKIIETAIKTWGRIDILVNNAGILRDSSFAKMSEQDWDRVMQVHVKGAFACTKAAWPYMVKQGYGRIVNTSSASGLYGNFGQTNYSAAKMALVGMSKTLAAEGDKYNIRVNCIAPLAGTRMTAGVLPPQVREALKPECVAPVVLFLCSKECKETGQVFEVGAGWVAAVRWQRSPGKVFPSSYTLEDLTRDWQHVINFGSNVSYPTSLQDSLVMASQQMSAGTEQQQQSSSSEQKEKSISSSTSQSPAPKSLKIFKMIAAFLERAADEKAKLKEKVNSSFHFEISPKQGQPAALKWTIDLRADGEGGAVEGHRGPADATFMMADEIFASICLGRLNPQVAFLQGKMKIRGSMGKATKFTPDLFPSISPEVLSLSPEEAVDKFLSELNLSSPSTTTKGEQTAYKLSQDASKLQSAKLFPFLMDHLKSPAGANLVKQVGCIYRVDLMPCTGSTPPCTFYINLKEMPPTVREVPNSCTDPYDCCFTLKDDIFFKLATGKLNPQMAFLQGKMKIRGSTKAAMKFTRDMFPKISKL
;
A
#
# COMPACT_ATOMS: atom_id res chain seq x y z
N MET A 1 -15.60 -6.50 -40.55
CA MET A 1 -15.06 -6.78 -39.20
C MET A 1 -14.13 -5.64 -38.86
N GLU A 2 -14.33 -5.00 -37.71
CA GLU A 2 -13.51 -3.85 -37.28
C GLU A 2 -12.07 -4.31 -36.99
N ARG A 3 -11.08 -3.65 -37.60
CA ARG A 3 -9.66 -3.99 -37.46
C ARG A 3 -9.06 -3.34 -36.20
N GLN A 4 -9.41 -3.91 -35.04
CA GLN A 4 -9.09 -3.35 -33.72
C GLN A 4 -7.58 -3.32 -33.39
N PHE A 5 -6.75 -4.13 -34.07
CA PHE A 5 -5.33 -4.31 -33.78
C PHE A 5 -4.41 -3.89 -34.93
N ASP A 6 -4.91 -3.06 -35.87
CA ASP A 6 -4.10 -2.58 -36.99
C ASP A 6 -2.81 -1.90 -36.51
N GLY A 7 -1.70 -2.31 -37.14
CA GLY A 7 -0.35 -1.81 -36.83
C GLY A 7 0.24 -2.32 -35.51
N GLN A 8 -0.45 -3.20 -34.78
CA GLN A 8 0.07 -3.82 -33.56
C GLN A 8 0.71 -5.18 -33.84
N VAL A 9 1.78 -5.48 -33.12
CA VAL A 9 2.50 -6.76 -33.21
C VAL A 9 2.22 -7.62 -31.97
N ALA A 10 1.71 -8.83 -32.19
CA ALA A 10 1.42 -9.81 -31.15
C ALA A 10 2.38 -11.00 -31.21
N VAL A 11 2.98 -11.34 -30.07
CA VAL A 11 3.76 -12.58 -29.90
C VAL A 11 2.95 -13.54 -29.03
N ILE A 12 2.75 -14.76 -29.51
CA ILE A 12 1.97 -15.78 -28.82
C ILE A 12 2.82 -17.04 -28.72
N THR A 13 3.15 -17.47 -27.50
CA THR A 13 3.95 -18.66 -27.27
C THR A 13 3.09 -19.92 -27.21
N GLY A 14 3.59 -21.04 -27.73
CA GLY A 14 2.81 -22.29 -27.85
C GLY A 14 1.59 -22.14 -28.77
N ALA A 15 1.76 -21.42 -29.88
CA ALA A 15 0.69 -21.05 -30.79
C ALA A 15 0.45 -22.05 -31.92
N GLY A 16 1.15 -23.20 -31.94
CA GLY A 16 0.99 -24.24 -32.95
C GLY A 16 -0.29 -25.07 -32.82
N GLY A 17 -1.01 -24.97 -31.69
CA GLY A 17 -2.26 -25.68 -31.47
C GLY A 17 -3.09 -25.13 -30.30
N GLY A 18 -4.26 -25.72 -30.07
CA GLY A 18 -5.13 -25.42 -28.92
C GLY A 18 -5.45 -23.92 -28.77
N LEU A 19 -5.32 -23.44 -27.52
CA LEU A 19 -5.59 -22.03 -27.15
C LEU A 19 -4.70 -21.04 -27.90
N GLY A 20 -3.38 -21.31 -27.96
CA GLY A 20 -2.43 -20.42 -28.63
C GLY A 20 -2.75 -20.22 -30.11
N ARG A 21 -3.11 -21.30 -30.83
CA ARG A 21 -3.58 -21.21 -32.23
C ARG A 21 -4.85 -20.37 -32.34
N ALA A 22 -5.83 -20.59 -31.45
CA ALA A 22 -7.07 -19.83 -31.47
C ALA A 22 -6.83 -18.32 -31.25
N TYR A 23 -5.90 -17.97 -30.35
CA TYR A 23 -5.48 -16.58 -30.12
C TYR A 23 -4.81 -15.99 -31.37
N ALA A 24 -3.86 -16.71 -31.97
CA ALA A 24 -3.13 -16.25 -33.16
C ALA A 24 -4.06 -15.94 -34.33
N LEU A 25 -4.98 -16.85 -34.63
CA LEU A 25 -6.01 -16.65 -35.66
C LEU A 25 -6.94 -15.48 -35.31
N ALA A 26 -7.32 -15.33 -34.04
CA ALA A 26 -8.24 -14.28 -33.62
C ALA A 26 -7.62 -12.88 -33.69
N PHE A 27 -6.35 -12.72 -33.30
CA PHE A 27 -5.60 -11.48 -33.42
C PHE A 27 -5.37 -11.11 -34.89
N ALA A 28 -4.90 -12.06 -35.71
CA ALA A 28 -4.65 -11.82 -37.13
C ALA A 28 -5.91 -11.40 -37.89
N ARG A 29 -7.06 -12.04 -37.62
CA ARG A 29 -8.36 -11.65 -38.21
C ARG A 29 -8.79 -10.21 -37.89
N ARG A 30 -8.20 -9.58 -36.87
CA ARG A 30 -8.47 -8.19 -36.46
C ARG A 30 -7.31 -7.23 -36.75
N GLY A 31 -6.39 -7.62 -37.63
CA GLY A 31 -5.36 -6.72 -38.18
C GLY A 31 -4.02 -6.75 -37.45
N ALA A 32 -3.87 -7.58 -36.41
CA ALA A 32 -2.57 -7.74 -35.76
C ALA A 32 -1.58 -8.50 -36.65
N LYS A 33 -0.30 -8.13 -36.56
CA LYS A 33 0.82 -8.88 -37.12
C LYS A 33 1.31 -9.88 -36.08
N VAL A 34 1.35 -11.18 -36.41
CA VAL A 34 1.49 -12.23 -35.37
C VAL A 34 2.79 -13.02 -35.50
N VAL A 35 3.61 -13.05 -34.44
CA VAL A 35 4.62 -14.09 -34.27
C VAL A 35 3.96 -15.33 -33.66
N VAL A 36 3.94 -16.41 -34.43
CA VAL A 36 3.46 -17.73 -34.00
C VAL A 36 4.67 -18.51 -33.49
N ASN A 37 4.92 -18.49 -32.18
CA ASN A 37 5.98 -19.30 -31.58
C ASN A 37 5.44 -20.68 -31.21
N ASP A 38 6.11 -21.74 -31.66
CA ASP A 38 5.89 -23.09 -31.17
C ASP A 38 7.17 -23.92 -31.33
N LEU A 39 7.60 -24.57 -30.24
CA LEU A 39 8.79 -25.42 -30.25
C LEU A 39 8.60 -26.65 -31.16
N GLY A 40 7.36 -27.13 -31.32
CA GLY A 40 7.03 -28.31 -32.11
C GLY A 40 7.27 -29.63 -31.38
N VAL A 41 6.99 -29.67 -30.07
CA VAL A 41 7.21 -30.85 -29.21
C VAL A 41 5.90 -31.50 -28.74
N ALA A 42 5.98 -32.75 -28.30
CA ALA A 42 4.86 -33.45 -27.69
C ALA A 42 4.40 -32.79 -26.38
N LEU A 43 3.24 -33.17 -25.84
CA LEU A 43 2.66 -32.50 -24.65
C LEU A 43 3.51 -32.68 -23.39
N ALA A 44 4.19 -33.83 -23.30
CA ALA A 44 5.16 -34.10 -22.26
C ALA A 44 6.42 -33.23 -22.39
N GLY A 45 6.61 -32.54 -23.54
CA GLY A 45 7.78 -31.73 -23.82
C GLY A 45 8.93 -32.48 -24.52
N ASP A 46 8.70 -33.72 -24.94
CA ASP A 46 9.67 -34.54 -25.67
C ASP A 46 9.66 -34.21 -27.18
N ALA A 47 10.82 -34.34 -27.83
CA ALA A 47 10.98 -34.05 -29.25
C ALA A 47 10.04 -34.89 -30.13
N GLN A 48 9.36 -34.25 -31.09
CA GLN A 48 8.63 -34.99 -32.13
C GLN A 48 9.64 -35.51 -33.15
N THR A 49 9.85 -36.83 -33.18
CA THR A 49 10.62 -37.52 -34.21
C THR A 49 9.72 -37.74 -35.43
N GLY A 50 9.66 -36.78 -36.37
CA GLY A 50 8.89 -36.98 -37.60
C GLY A 50 9.13 -35.90 -38.66
N GLU A 51 9.20 -36.33 -39.92
CA GLU A 51 9.20 -35.46 -41.10
C GLU A 51 7.77 -34.93 -41.34
N GLY A 52 7.52 -33.67 -40.97
CA GLY A 52 6.23 -33.01 -41.17
C GLY A 52 6.34 -31.49 -41.01
N SER A 53 5.38 -30.75 -41.58
CA SER A 53 5.30 -29.29 -41.39
C SER A 53 5.16 -28.95 -39.90
N ARG A 54 5.99 -28.03 -39.40
CA ARG A 54 6.01 -27.69 -37.97
C ARG A 54 4.67 -27.04 -37.56
N PRO A 55 4.19 -27.23 -36.32
CA PRO A 55 2.91 -26.65 -35.89
C PRO A 55 2.80 -25.13 -36.10
N ALA A 56 3.89 -24.38 -35.88
CA ALA A 56 3.92 -22.94 -36.13
C ALA A 56 3.70 -22.59 -37.61
N ASP A 57 4.31 -23.33 -38.54
CA ASP A 57 4.18 -23.11 -39.98
C ASP A 57 2.75 -23.32 -40.48
N VAL A 58 2.08 -24.35 -39.96
CA VAL A 58 0.68 -24.65 -40.30
C VAL A 58 -0.20 -23.46 -39.94
N VAL A 59 -0.07 -22.91 -38.73
CA VAL A 59 -0.87 -21.78 -38.27
C VAL A 59 -0.53 -20.48 -39.01
N VAL A 60 0.75 -20.25 -39.34
CA VAL A 60 1.15 -19.12 -40.21
C VAL A 60 0.52 -19.24 -41.58
N GLY A 61 0.51 -20.44 -42.17
CA GLY A 61 -0.15 -20.71 -43.46
C GLY A 61 -1.65 -20.41 -43.42
N GLU A 62 -2.34 -20.82 -42.35
CA GLU A 62 -3.76 -20.51 -42.14
C GLU A 62 -4.01 -18.99 -42.03
N ILE A 63 -3.18 -18.27 -41.27
CA ILE A 63 -3.28 -16.81 -41.13
C ILE A 63 -3.10 -16.12 -42.47
N LYS A 64 -2.05 -16.48 -43.22
CA LYS A 64 -1.77 -15.91 -44.54
C LYS A 64 -2.87 -16.21 -45.55
N LYS A 65 -3.40 -17.43 -45.56
CA LYS A 65 -4.54 -17.83 -46.41
C LYS A 65 -5.80 -17.02 -46.09
N ALA A 66 -5.98 -16.62 -44.83
CA ALA A 66 -7.07 -15.73 -44.40
C ALA A 66 -6.78 -14.23 -44.62
N GLY A 67 -5.66 -13.87 -45.27
CA GLY A 67 -5.29 -12.49 -45.59
C GLY A 67 -4.63 -11.71 -44.44
N GLY A 68 -4.18 -12.40 -43.38
CA GLY A 68 -3.43 -11.80 -42.27
C GLY A 68 -1.91 -11.88 -42.44
N GLU A 69 -1.18 -11.17 -41.58
CA GLU A 69 0.28 -11.21 -41.52
C GLU A 69 0.78 -12.04 -40.33
N ALA A 70 1.64 -13.03 -40.60
CA ALA A 70 2.29 -13.81 -39.54
C ALA A 70 3.66 -14.34 -39.94
N VAL A 71 4.51 -14.57 -38.94
CA VAL A 71 5.82 -15.22 -39.06
C VAL A 71 5.96 -16.31 -37.99
N ALA A 72 6.59 -17.43 -38.34
CA ALA A 72 6.83 -18.52 -37.41
C ALA A 72 8.09 -18.24 -36.58
N ASN A 73 8.08 -18.70 -35.33
CA ASN A 73 9.26 -18.81 -34.49
C ASN A 73 9.30 -20.20 -33.83
N TYR A 74 10.50 -20.71 -33.63
CA TYR A 74 10.76 -22.11 -33.31
C TYR A 74 11.54 -22.32 -32.01
N ASP A 75 11.92 -21.23 -31.35
CA ASP A 75 12.79 -21.28 -30.18
C ASP A 75 12.01 -21.74 -28.94
N ASP A 76 12.72 -22.36 -27.99
CA ASP A 76 12.17 -22.65 -26.68
C ASP A 76 11.89 -21.33 -25.94
N VAL A 77 10.84 -21.27 -25.14
CA VAL A 77 10.49 -20.09 -24.33
C VAL A 77 11.57 -19.70 -23.33
N LEU A 78 12.49 -20.60 -23.00
CA LEU A 78 13.71 -20.28 -22.25
C LEU A 78 14.64 -19.30 -23.00
N ASP A 79 14.62 -19.34 -24.34
CA ASP A 79 15.31 -18.41 -25.24
C ASP A 79 14.41 -17.22 -25.61
N GLY A 80 13.64 -16.69 -24.66
CA GLY A 80 12.66 -15.62 -24.90
C GLY A 80 13.20 -14.42 -25.67
N ALA A 81 14.48 -14.09 -25.55
CA ALA A 81 15.12 -13.04 -26.34
C ALA A 81 15.03 -13.28 -27.87
N LYS A 82 15.26 -14.52 -28.34
CA LYS A 82 15.18 -14.87 -29.77
C LYS A 82 13.75 -14.79 -30.31
N ILE A 83 12.79 -15.18 -29.47
CA ILE A 83 11.35 -15.08 -29.78
C ILE A 83 10.96 -13.61 -29.98
N ILE A 84 11.31 -12.73 -29.04
CA ILE A 84 11.01 -11.31 -29.14
C ILE A 84 11.78 -10.67 -30.30
N GLU A 85 13.05 -11.06 -30.50
CA GLU A 85 13.87 -10.58 -31.61
C GLU A 85 13.22 -10.86 -32.97
N THR A 86 12.50 -11.97 -33.13
CA THR A 86 11.73 -12.25 -34.36
C THR A 86 10.71 -11.15 -34.66
N ALA A 87 9.95 -10.69 -33.65
CA ALA A 87 9.00 -9.59 -33.80
C ALA A 87 9.72 -8.27 -34.18
N ILE A 88 10.83 -7.98 -33.49
CA ILE A 88 11.60 -6.75 -33.70
C ILE A 88 12.26 -6.73 -35.09
N LYS A 89 12.87 -7.82 -35.53
CA LYS A 89 13.49 -7.89 -36.87
C LYS A 89 12.44 -7.81 -37.99
N THR A 90 11.26 -8.38 -37.78
CA THR A 90 10.22 -8.43 -38.83
C THR A 90 9.45 -7.12 -38.94
N TRP A 91 9.11 -6.49 -37.80
CA TRP A 91 8.18 -5.36 -37.76
C TRP A 91 8.63 -4.18 -36.88
N GLY A 92 9.79 -4.28 -36.23
CA GLY A 92 10.39 -3.18 -35.46
C GLY A 92 9.74 -2.89 -34.11
N ARG A 93 8.75 -3.69 -33.68
CA ARG A 93 7.97 -3.44 -32.45
C ARG A 93 7.35 -4.70 -31.86
N ILE A 94 6.89 -4.60 -30.62
CA ILE A 94 6.05 -5.59 -29.94
C ILE A 94 5.04 -4.87 -29.05
N ASP A 95 3.76 -5.17 -29.21
CA ASP A 95 2.66 -4.54 -28.48
C ASP A 95 1.98 -5.49 -27.51
N ILE A 96 1.87 -6.75 -27.92
CA ILE A 96 1.10 -7.78 -27.22
C ILE A 96 2.00 -9.01 -27.01
N LEU A 97 2.02 -9.53 -25.79
CA LEU A 97 2.66 -10.80 -25.45
C LEU A 97 1.65 -11.70 -24.74
N VAL A 98 1.39 -12.88 -25.30
CA VAL A 98 0.57 -13.92 -24.66
C VAL A 98 1.47 -15.10 -24.30
N ASN A 99 1.79 -15.22 -23.01
CA ASN A 99 2.54 -16.34 -22.47
C ASN A 99 1.58 -17.53 -22.28
N ASN A 100 1.51 -18.40 -23.29
CA ASN A 100 0.59 -19.54 -23.36
C ASN A 100 1.31 -20.90 -23.42
N ALA A 101 2.57 -20.96 -23.85
CA ALA A 101 3.33 -22.21 -23.92
C ALA A 101 3.29 -22.98 -22.58
N GLY A 102 3.14 -24.30 -22.67
CA GLY A 102 3.01 -25.14 -21.49
C GLY A 102 3.05 -26.64 -21.81
N ILE A 103 3.43 -27.41 -20.80
CA ILE A 103 3.49 -28.88 -20.80
C ILE A 103 2.82 -29.45 -19.54
N LEU A 104 2.60 -30.77 -19.50
CA LEU A 104 2.17 -31.50 -18.30
C LEU A 104 3.17 -32.61 -17.95
N ARG A 105 3.38 -32.84 -16.65
CA ARG A 105 4.14 -33.95 -16.06
C ARG A 105 3.44 -34.35 -14.76
N ASP A 106 2.23 -34.88 -14.94
CA ASP A 106 1.32 -35.18 -13.83
C ASP A 106 1.77 -36.47 -13.13
N SER A 107 1.91 -36.41 -11.81
CA SER A 107 2.30 -37.53 -10.96
C SER A 107 1.85 -37.25 -9.52
N SER A 108 1.51 -38.28 -8.75
CA SER A 108 1.29 -38.08 -7.32
C SER A 108 2.56 -37.53 -6.68
N PHE A 109 2.43 -36.70 -5.62
CA PHE A 109 3.58 -35.99 -5.07
C PHE A 109 4.75 -36.92 -4.69
N ALA A 110 4.45 -38.09 -4.10
CA ALA A 110 5.46 -39.09 -3.75
C ALA A 110 6.19 -39.73 -4.94
N LYS A 111 5.60 -39.69 -6.15
CA LYS A 111 6.15 -40.24 -7.38
C LYS A 111 6.70 -39.14 -8.31
N MET A 112 6.65 -37.88 -7.90
CA MET A 112 7.10 -36.76 -8.72
C MET A 112 8.62 -36.70 -8.70
N SER A 113 9.25 -36.80 -9.87
CA SER A 113 10.69 -36.63 -9.98
C SER A 113 11.09 -35.14 -9.93
N GLU A 114 12.33 -34.85 -9.51
CA GLU A 114 12.88 -33.49 -9.59
C GLU A 114 12.91 -32.99 -11.04
N GLN A 115 13.19 -33.88 -12.00
CA GLN A 115 13.19 -33.53 -13.42
C GLN A 115 11.81 -33.08 -13.92
N ASP A 116 10.75 -33.76 -13.49
CA ASP A 116 9.37 -33.38 -13.83
C ASP A 116 8.98 -32.05 -13.20
N TRP A 117 9.42 -31.80 -11.97
CA TRP A 117 9.25 -30.50 -11.29
C TRP A 117 9.96 -29.38 -12.06
N ASP A 118 11.25 -29.55 -12.31
CA ASP A 118 12.09 -28.55 -12.95
C ASP A 118 11.62 -28.24 -14.36
N ARG A 119 11.27 -29.27 -15.14
CA ARG A 119 10.83 -29.07 -16.52
C ARG A 119 9.53 -28.26 -16.58
N VAL A 120 8.58 -28.51 -15.68
CA VAL A 120 7.33 -27.72 -15.58
C VAL A 120 7.63 -26.28 -15.15
N MET A 121 8.48 -26.07 -14.15
CA MET A 121 8.85 -24.72 -13.70
C MET A 121 9.61 -23.93 -14.79
N GLN A 122 10.50 -24.59 -15.52
CA GLN A 122 11.25 -24.01 -16.63
C GLN A 122 10.34 -23.53 -17.76
N VAL A 123 9.46 -24.37 -18.28
CA VAL A 123 8.58 -23.98 -19.40
C VAL A 123 7.60 -22.89 -18.97
N HIS A 124 6.87 -23.12 -17.88
CA HIS A 124 5.75 -22.26 -17.52
C HIS A 124 6.19 -20.94 -16.89
N VAL A 125 7.09 -21.00 -15.89
CA VAL A 125 7.47 -19.82 -15.10
C VAL A 125 8.68 -19.14 -15.72
N LYS A 126 9.79 -19.87 -15.89
CA LYS A 126 11.03 -19.29 -16.42
C LYS A 126 10.87 -18.84 -17.87
N GLY A 127 10.13 -19.58 -18.69
CA GLY A 127 9.82 -19.22 -20.07
C GLY A 127 8.99 -17.94 -20.18
N ALA A 128 7.89 -17.84 -19.42
CA ALA A 128 7.08 -16.62 -19.37
C ALA A 128 7.88 -15.41 -18.86
N PHE A 129 8.73 -15.62 -17.84
CA PHE A 129 9.68 -14.61 -17.37
C PHE A 129 10.65 -14.18 -18.48
N ALA A 130 11.29 -15.11 -19.19
CA ALA A 130 12.28 -14.81 -20.21
C ALA A 130 11.68 -14.02 -21.38
N CYS A 131 10.52 -14.43 -21.88
CA CYS A 131 9.80 -13.73 -22.94
C CYS A 131 9.38 -12.32 -22.49
N THR A 132 8.79 -12.21 -21.31
CA THR A 132 8.35 -10.92 -20.76
C THR A 132 9.52 -9.98 -20.52
N LYS A 133 10.62 -10.48 -19.96
CA LYS A 133 11.84 -9.72 -19.71
C LYS A 133 12.46 -9.19 -21.00
N ALA A 134 12.45 -9.98 -22.07
CA ALA A 134 12.94 -9.57 -23.38
C ALA A 134 12.03 -8.52 -24.05
N ALA A 135 10.71 -8.62 -23.89
CA ALA A 135 9.75 -7.67 -24.44
C ALA A 135 9.72 -6.31 -23.69
N TRP A 136 9.97 -6.35 -22.39
CA TRP A 136 9.76 -5.22 -21.48
C TRP A 136 10.43 -3.91 -21.90
N PRO A 137 11.72 -3.86 -22.30
CA PRO A 137 12.37 -2.60 -22.68
C PRO A 137 11.70 -1.93 -23.89
N TYR A 138 11.21 -2.71 -24.86
CA TYR A 138 10.51 -2.18 -26.03
C TYR A 138 9.16 -1.58 -25.64
N MET A 139 8.39 -2.29 -24.81
CA MET A 139 7.10 -1.81 -24.28
C MET A 139 7.24 -0.54 -23.44
N VAL A 140 8.29 -0.44 -22.62
CA VAL A 140 8.61 0.76 -21.83
C VAL A 140 8.96 1.92 -22.76
N LYS A 141 9.85 1.70 -23.73
CA LYS A 141 10.29 2.75 -24.67
C LYS A 141 9.12 3.31 -25.50
N GLN A 142 8.17 2.46 -25.90
CA GLN A 142 7.02 2.88 -26.70
C GLN A 142 5.83 3.42 -25.89
N GLY A 143 5.84 3.27 -24.55
CA GLY A 143 4.72 3.70 -23.70
C GLY A 143 3.43 2.91 -23.92
N TYR A 144 3.54 1.64 -24.30
CA TYR A 144 2.40 0.75 -24.52
C TYR A 144 2.83 -0.71 -24.36
N GLY A 145 2.01 -1.53 -23.69
CA GLY A 145 2.20 -2.97 -23.67
C GLY A 145 0.98 -3.69 -23.13
N ARG A 146 0.71 -4.89 -23.65
CA ARG A 146 -0.34 -5.77 -23.15
C ARG A 146 0.21 -7.17 -22.98
N ILE A 147 0.16 -7.69 -21.76
CA ILE A 147 0.71 -9.00 -21.43
C ILE A 147 -0.39 -9.85 -20.80
N VAL A 148 -0.58 -11.06 -21.33
CA VAL A 148 -1.48 -12.06 -20.75
C VAL A 148 -0.66 -13.28 -20.37
N ASN A 149 -0.70 -13.62 -19.08
CA ASN A 149 -0.13 -14.85 -18.55
C ASN A 149 -1.24 -15.91 -18.39
N THR A 150 -0.87 -17.18 -18.56
CA THR A 150 -1.82 -18.29 -18.53
C THR A 150 -1.63 -19.13 -17.26
N SER A 151 -2.44 -18.89 -16.24
CA SER A 151 -2.63 -19.75 -15.07
C SER A 151 -3.56 -20.94 -15.39
N SER A 152 -4.22 -21.52 -14.39
CA SER A 152 -5.22 -22.57 -14.52
C SER A 152 -6.05 -22.68 -13.23
N ALA A 153 -7.22 -23.34 -13.30
CA ALA A 153 -7.98 -23.71 -12.11
C ALA A 153 -7.14 -24.55 -11.13
N SER A 154 -6.30 -25.47 -11.63
CA SER A 154 -5.36 -26.23 -10.78
C SER A 154 -4.39 -25.31 -10.03
N GLY A 155 -3.93 -24.22 -10.65
CA GLY A 155 -3.11 -23.22 -9.96
C GLY A 155 -3.87 -22.46 -8.87
N LEU A 156 -5.13 -22.12 -9.12
CA LEU A 156 -5.95 -21.34 -8.18
C LEU A 156 -6.46 -22.17 -7.00
N TYR A 157 -6.79 -23.44 -7.22
CA TYR A 157 -7.54 -24.27 -6.26
C TYR A 157 -6.80 -25.56 -5.86
N GLY A 158 -5.69 -25.88 -6.53
CA GLY A 158 -5.03 -27.17 -6.43
C GLY A 158 -5.72 -28.25 -7.27
N ASN A 159 -4.97 -29.29 -7.63
CA ASN A 159 -5.52 -30.50 -8.24
C ASN A 159 -4.64 -31.71 -7.89
N PHE A 160 -5.25 -32.86 -7.68
CA PHE A 160 -4.52 -34.09 -7.34
C PHE A 160 -3.54 -34.46 -8.46
N GLY A 161 -2.31 -34.82 -8.09
CA GLY A 161 -1.27 -35.24 -9.04
C GLY A 161 -0.62 -34.10 -9.83
N GLN A 162 -0.88 -32.84 -9.48
CA GLN A 162 -0.41 -31.66 -10.22
C GLN A 162 0.35 -30.66 -9.34
N THR A 163 1.14 -31.10 -8.36
CA THR A 163 1.85 -30.18 -7.44
C THR A 163 2.79 -29.22 -8.18
N ASN A 164 3.62 -29.74 -9.09
CA ASN A 164 4.50 -28.93 -9.97
C ASN A 164 3.71 -27.94 -10.83
N TYR A 165 2.66 -28.40 -11.51
CA TYR A 165 1.86 -27.60 -12.42
C TYR A 165 1.07 -26.53 -11.68
N SER A 166 0.42 -26.88 -10.56
CA SER A 166 -0.34 -25.95 -9.73
C SER A 166 0.57 -24.86 -9.17
N ALA A 167 1.75 -25.22 -8.66
CA ALA A 167 2.75 -24.27 -8.20
C ALA A 167 3.19 -23.30 -9.32
N ALA A 168 3.51 -23.84 -10.51
CA ALA A 168 3.90 -23.03 -11.66
C ALA A 168 2.79 -22.07 -12.11
N LYS A 169 1.55 -22.56 -12.19
CA LYS A 169 0.39 -21.75 -12.63
C LYS A 169 0.01 -20.68 -11.61
N MET A 170 0.18 -20.94 -10.31
CA MET A 170 -0.02 -19.91 -9.28
C MET A 170 1.11 -18.88 -9.27
N ALA A 171 2.36 -19.28 -9.55
CA ALA A 171 3.48 -18.35 -9.68
C ALA A 171 3.22 -17.29 -10.78
N LEU A 172 2.54 -17.67 -11.87
CA LEU A 172 2.14 -16.72 -12.93
C LEU A 172 1.12 -15.68 -12.46
N VAL A 173 0.26 -16.00 -11.49
CA VAL A 173 -0.63 -15.02 -10.86
C VAL A 173 0.19 -14.00 -10.06
N GLY A 174 1.14 -14.47 -9.24
CA GLY A 174 2.04 -13.60 -8.48
C GLY A 174 2.88 -12.70 -9.39
N MET A 175 3.49 -13.27 -10.42
CA MET A 175 4.27 -12.53 -11.44
C MET A 175 3.42 -11.46 -12.12
N SER A 176 2.18 -11.77 -12.49
CA SER A 176 1.27 -10.81 -13.15
C SER A 176 0.95 -9.62 -12.26
N LYS A 177 0.72 -9.85 -10.96
CA LYS A 177 0.41 -8.77 -10.00
C LYS A 177 1.56 -7.80 -9.83
N THR A 178 2.80 -8.30 -9.72
CA THR A 178 3.98 -7.44 -9.60
C THR A 178 4.25 -6.67 -10.88
N LEU A 179 4.24 -7.34 -12.04
CA LEU A 179 4.47 -6.68 -13.33
C LEU A 179 3.39 -5.65 -13.65
N ALA A 180 2.13 -5.88 -13.25
CA ALA A 180 1.07 -4.90 -13.39
C ALA A 180 1.40 -3.59 -12.66
N ALA A 181 1.94 -3.66 -11.44
CA ALA A 181 2.34 -2.49 -10.67
C ALA A 181 3.59 -1.80 -11.27
N GLU A 182 4.58 -2.57 -11.72
CA GLU A 182 5.79 -2.01 -12.35
C GLU A 182 5.51 -1.35 -13.71
N GLY A 183 4.52 -1.88 -14.45
CA GLY A 183 4.18 -1.48 -15.81
C GLY A 183 3.19 -0.32 -15.92
N ASP A 184 2.42 -0.01 -14.87
CA ASP A 184 1.26 0.89 -14.99
C ASP A 184 1.63 2.28 -15.49
N LYS A 185 2.71 2.88 -14.95
CA LYS A 185 3.20 4.20 -15.39
C LYS A 185 3.68 4.27 -16.84
N TYR A 186 3.91 3.11 -17.47
CA TYR A 186 4.34 3.00 -18.87
C TYR A 186 3.20 2.54 -19.78
N ASN A 187 1.95 2.48 -19.27
CA ASN A 187 0.80 1.92 -19.99
C ASN A 187 1.05 0.48 -20.47
N ILE A 188 1.78 -0.28 -19.63
CA ILE A 188 1.95 -1.73 -19.78
C ILE A 188 0.96 -2.39 -18.83
N ARG A 189 -0.02 -3.11 -19.38
CA ARG A 189 -1.05 -3.80 -18.62
C ARG A 189 -0.81 -5.29 -18.64
N VAL A 190 -0.83 -5.91 -17.47
CA VAL A 190 -0.51 -7.32 -17.29
C VAL A 190 -1.66 -8.00 -16.57
N ASN A 191 -2.30 -8.96 -17.23
CA ASN A 191 -3.41 -9.73 -16.66
C ASN A 191 -3.12 -11.22 -16.74
N CYS A 192 -3.85 -12.00 -15.95
CA CYS A 192 -3.73 -13.45 -15.92
C CYS A 192 -5.08 -14.08 -16.27
N ILE A 193 -5.06 -15.18 -17.02
CA ILE A 193 -6.25 -15.99 -17.27
C ILE A 193 -6.06 -17.40 -16.71
N ALA A 194 -7.13 -18.02 -16.25
CA ALA A 194 -7.24 -19.43 -15.89
C ALA A 194 -8.24 -20.08 -16.85
N PRO A 195 -7.79 -20.52 -18.03
CA PRO A 195 -8.69 -21.03 -19.06
C PRO A 195 -9.16 -22.45 -18.74
N LEU A 196 -10.41 -22.72 -19.11
CA LEU A 196 -10.99 -24.05 -19.21
C LEU A 196 -11.34 -24.31 -20.69
N ALA A 197 -10.53 -25.16 -21.33
CA ALA A 197 -10.70 -25.49 -22.75
C ALA A 197 -10.39 -26.96 -23.03
N GLY A 198 -11.23 -27.57 -23.85
CA GLY A 198 -11.04 -28.87 -24.47
C GLY A 198 -9.87 -28.82 -25.44
N THR A 199 -8.67 -29.13 -24.96
CA THR A 199 -7.47 -29.22 -25.77
C THR A 199 -6.87 -30.61 -25.67
N ARG A 200 -5.76 -30.87 -26.38
CA ARG A 200 -4.98 -32.09 -26.17
C ARG A 200 -4.59 -32.28 -24.70
N MET A 201 -4.38 -31.20 -23.94
CA MET A 201 -4.05 -31.25 -22.50
C MET A 201 -5.16 -31.82 -21.62
N THR A 202 -6.42 -31.65 -22.02
CA THR A 202 -7.58 -32.02 -21.18
C THR A 202 -8.30 -33.26 -21.71
N ALA A 203 -7.78 -33.88 -22.77
CA ALA A 203 -8.44 -34.96 -23.49
C ALA A 203 -8.60 -36.25 -22.66
N GLY A 204 -7.71 -36.50 -21.68
CA GLY A 204 -7.78 -37.65 -20.78
C GLY A 204 -8.68 -37.45 -19.56
N VAL A 205 -9.20 -36.24 -19.33
CA VAL A 205 -9.95 -35.86 -18.12
C VAL A 205 -11.41 -35.55 -18.42
N LEU A 206 -11.70 -34.99 -19.61
CA LEU A 206 -13.04 -34.51 -19.95
C LEU A 206 -13.81 -35.50 -20.85
N PRO A 207 -15.10 -35.75 -20.59
CA PRO A 207 -15.96 -36.48 -21.52
C PRO A 207 -16.02 -35.78 -22.90
N PRO A 208 -16.20 -36.53 -24.01
CA PRO A 208 -16.17 -35.98 -25.37
C PRO A 208 -17.15 -34.80 -25.59
N GLN A 209 -18.37 -34.90 -25.06
CA GLN A 209 -19.41 -33.86 -25.16
C GLN A 209 -19.00 -32.56 -24.46
N VAL A 210 -18.36 -32.66 -23.30
CA VAL A 210 -17.84 -31.51 -22.53
C VAL A 210 -16.65 -30.88 -23.25
N ARG A 211 -15.78 -31.69 -23.86
CA ARG A 211 -14.67 -31.22 -24.67
C ARG A 211 -15.14 -30.41 -25.90
N GLU A 212 -16.23 -30.84 -26.53
CA GLU A 212 -16.81 -30.13 -27.68
C GLU A 212 -17.46 -28.80 -27.29
N ALA A 213 -18.01 -28.69 -26.08
CA ALA A 213 -18.53 -27.42 -25.55
C ALA A 213 -17.40 -26.45 -25.14
N LEU A 214 -16.25 -26.96 -24.71
CA LEU A 214 -15.10 -26.17 -24.24
C LEU A 214 -14.14 -25.78 -25.37
N LYS A 215 -14.66 -25.23 -26.46
CA LYS A 215 -13.83 -24.84 -27.61
C LYS A 215 -12.81 -23.76 -27.23
N PRO A 216 -11.53 -23.87 -27.62
CA PRO A 216 -10.52 -22.82 -27.39
C PRO A 216 -10.95 -21.42 -27.87
N GLU A 217 -11.77 -21.37 -28.92
CA GLU A 217 -12.37 -20.15 -29.48
C GLU A 217 -13.26 -19.41 -28.49
N CYS A 218 -13.77 -20.06 -27.45
CA CYS A 218 -14.56 -19.41 -26.40
C CYS A 218 -13.70 -18.56 -25.45
N VAL A 219 -12.37 -18.80 -25.41
CA VAL A 219 -11.44 -18.06 -24.55
C VAL A 219 -10.82 -16.87 -25.30
N ALA A 220 -10.62 -17.00 -26.61
CA ALA A 220 -9.95 -15.98 -27.42
C ALA A 220 -10.54 -14.55 -27.31
N PRO A 221 -11.87 -14.34 -27.26
CA PRO A 221 -12.44 -13.00 -27.10
C PRO A 221 -11.96 -12.27 -25.83
N VAL A 222 -11.79 -13.00 -24.71
CA VAL A 222 -11.30 -12.40 -23.47
C VAL A 222 -9.83 -11.98 -23.61
N VAL A 223 -9.00 -12.82 -24.20
CA VAL A 223 -7.58 -12.49 -24.45
C VAL A 223 -7.46 -11.27 -25.36
N LEU A 224 -8.25 -11.21 -26.43
CA LEU A 224 -8.32 -10.05 -27.32
C LEU A 224 -8.74 -8.80 -26.55
N PHE A 225 -9.81 -8.86 -25.76
CA PHE A 225 -10.27 -7.72 -24.96
C PHE A 225 -9.19 -7.23 -24.00
N LEU A 226 -8.55 -8.13 -23.24
CA LEU A 226 -7.47 -7.80 -22.31
C LEU A 226 -6.26 -7.16 -23.01
N CYS A 227 -6.05 -7.45 -24.30
CA CYS A 227 -4.98 -6.88 -25.12
C CYS A 227 -5.40 -5.65 -25.93
N SER A 228 -6.65 -5.21 -25.86
CA SER A 228 -7.14 -4.04 -26.57
C SER A 228 -6.67 -2.72 -25.92
N LYS A 229 -6.78 -1.62 -26.67
CA LYS A 229 -6.53 -0.26 -26.15
C LYS A 229 -7.63 0.21 -25.18
N GLU A 230 -8.84 -0.35 -25.32
CA GLU A 230 -10.01 -0.04 -24.51
C GLU A 230 -9.89 -0.60 -23.09
N CYS A 231 -9.34 -1.81 -22.95
CA CYS A 231 -9.16 -2.45 -21.65
C CYS A 231 -8.27 -1.61 -20.73
N LYS A 232 -8.80 -1.32 -19.54
CA LYS A 232 -8.10 -0.62 -18.46
C LYS A 232 -7.67 -1.54 -17.32
N GLU A 233 -8.00 -2.83 -17.40
CA GLU A 233 -7.68 -3.80 -16.37
C GLU A 233 -6.17 -4.12 -16.33
N THR A 234 -5.64 -4.30 -15.13
CA THR A 234 -4.27 -4.75 -14.87
C THR A 234 -4.21 -5.43 -13.51
N GLY A 235 -3.35 -6.43 -13.36
CA GLY A 235 -3.19 -7.22 -12.14
C GLY A 235 -4.37 -8.14 -11.82
N GLN A 236 -5.33 -8.27 -12.74
CA GLN A 236 -6.53 -9.08 -12.59
C GLN A 236 -6.31 -10.53 -13.01
N VAL A 237 -7.12 -11.42 -12.46
CA VAL A 237 -7.15 -12.85 -12.79
C VAL A 237 -8.56 -13.19 -13.26
N PHE A 238 -8.68 -13.84 -14.41
CA PHE A 238 -9.99 -14.23 -14.96
C PHE A 238 -10.06 -15.73 -15.20
N GLU A 239 -11.09 -16.39 -14.70
CA GLU A 239 -11.47 -17.72 -15.20
C GLU A 239 -12.30 -17.58 -16.46
N VAL A 240 -12.03 -18.42 -17.45
CA VAL A 240 -12.62 -18.29 -18.79
C VAL A 240 -12.85 -19.66 -19.40
N GLY A 241 -14.09 -19.96 -19.83
CA GLY A 241 -14.40 -21.21 -20.53
C GLY A 241 -15.89 -21.35 -20.84
N ALA A 242 -16.25 -22.12 -21.88
CA ALA A 242 -17.64 -22.35 -22.30
C ALA A 242 -18.51 -21.08 -22.50
N GLY A 243 -17.89 -19.93 -22.79
CA GLY A 243 -18.59 -18.64 -22.90
C GLY A 243 -18.87 -17.94 -21.57
N TRP A 244 -18.46 -18.53 -20.44
CA TRP A 244 -18.47 -17.91 -19.13
C TRP A 244 -17.12 -17.25 -18.82
N VAL A 245 -17.18 -16.09 -18.15
CA VAL A 245 -16.03 -15.29 -17.75
C VAL A 245 -16.27 -14.75 -16.34
N ALA A 246 -15.31 -14.91 -15.43
CA ALA A 246 -15.38 -14.32 -14.10
C ALA A 246 -14.02 -13.81 -13.63
N ALA A 247 -14.04 -12.74 -12.84
CA ALA A 247 -12.85 -12.25 -12.17
C ALA A 247 -12.66 -12.97 -10.82
N VAL A 248 -11.41 -13.34 -10.51
CA VAL A 248 -11.02 -13.97 -9.25
C VAL A 248 -10.21 -12.98 -8.41
N ARG A 249 -10.53 -12.88 -7.11
CA ARG A 249 -9.86 -12.00 -6.15
C ARG A 249 -9.67 -12.66 -4.79
N TRP A 250 -8.75 -12.10 -4.00
CA TRP A 250 -8.55 -12.52 -2.62
C TRP A 250 -9.61 -11.95 -1.70
N GLN A 251 -10.05 -12.79 -0.76
CA GLN A 251 -10.87 -12.41 0.39
C GLN A 251 -10.09 -12.77 1.66
N ARG A 252 -10.12 -11.89 2.66
CA ARG A 252 -9.46 -12.10 3.94
C ARG A 252 -10.48 -11.91 5.06
N SER A 253 -10.52 -12.86 6.00
CA SER A 253 -11.32 -12.77 7.21
C SER A 253 -10.89 -11.55 8.05
N PRO A 254 -11.72 -11.07 9.00
CA PRO A 254 -11.30 -10.05 9.95
C PRO A 254 -10.09 -10.46 10.78
N GLY A 255 -9.91 -11.77 10.99
CA GLY A 255 -8.90 -12.35 11.87
C GLY A 255 -9.21 -12.11 13.34
N LYS A 256 -8.24 -12.43 14.20
CA LYS A 256 -8.28 -12.20 15.65
C LYS A 256 -6.94 -11.64 16.09
N VAL A 257 -6.97 -10.60 16.92
CA VAL A 257 -5.77 -10.10 17.59
C VAL A 257 -5.55 -10.91 18.86
N PHE A 258 -4.35 -11.41 19.01
CA PHE A 258 -3.88 -12.08 20.21
C PHE A 258 -2.92 -11.16 20.97
N PRO A 259 -2.87 -11.23 22.31
CA PRO A 259 -1.83 -10.55 23.09
C PRO A 259 -0.45 -11.11 22.71
N SER A 260 0.60 -10.34 22.94
CA SER A 260 1.99 -10.73 22.58
C SER A 260 2.52 -12.00 23.26
N SER A 261 1.81 -12.54 24.25
CA SER A 261 2.15 -13.76 25.00
C SER A 261 1.07 -14.86 24.91
N TYR A 262 0.29 -14.91 23.83
CA TYR A 262 -0.76 -15.93 23.66
C TYR A 262 -0.18 -17.35 23.50
N THR A 263 -0.97 -18.35 23.89
CA THR A 263 -0.57 -19.76 23.82
C THR A 263 -1.25 -20.51 22.68
N LEU A 264 -0.87 -21.78 22.47
CA LEU A 264 -1.56 -22.67 21.53
C LEU A 264 -3.03 -22.88 21.93
N GLU A 265 -3.31 -22.94 23.23
CA GLU A 265 -4.65 -23.10 23.78
C GLU A 265 -5.52 -21.88 23.48
N ASP A 266 -4.97 -20.67 23.59
CA ASP A 266 -5.67 -19.44 23.18
C ASP A 266 -6.02 -19.46 21.69
N LEU A 267 -5.06 -19.82 20.84
CA LEU A 267 -5.27 -19.91 19.40
C LEU A 267 -6.33 -20.97 19.06
N THR A 268 -6.31 -22.11 19.74
CA THR A 268 -7.25 -23.22 19.53
C THR A 268 -8.67 -22.82 19.93
N ARG A 269 -8.83 -22.19 21.09
CA ARG A 269 -10.11 -21.68 21.58
C ARG A 269 -10.73 -20.68 20.61
N ASP A 270 -9.91 -19.77 20.07
CA ASP A 270 -10.36 -18.67 19.22
C ASP A 270 -10.22 -18.93 17.71
N TRP A 271 -9.87 -20.15 17.29
CA TRP A 271 -9.59 -20.46 15.88
C TRP A 271 -10.77 -20.17 14.96
N GLN A 272 -12.00 -20.42 15.44
CA GLN A 272 -13.22 -20.13 14.68
C GLN A 272 -13.36 -18.65 14.35
N HIS A 273 -12.84 -17.73 15.18
CA HIS A 273 -12.82 -16.31 14.85
C HIS A 273 -11.81 -15.99 13.74
N VAL A 274 -10.67 -16.68 13.70
CA VAL A 274 -9.63 -16.50 12.67
C VAL A 274 -10.15 -16.90 11.28
N ILE A 275 -10.89 -18.00 11.20
CA ILE A 275 -11.38 -18.55 9.93
C ILE A 275 -12.81 -18.09 9.55
N ASN A 276 -13.40 -17.14 10.27
CA ASN A 276 -14.76 -16.67 10.01
C ASN A 276 -14.82 -15.67 8.83
N PHE A 277 -15.59 -16.00 7.81
CA PHE A 277 -15.87 -15.14 6.64
C PHE A 277 -17.30 -14.57 6.59
N GLY A 278 -18.09 -14.71 7.66
CA GLY A 278 -19.51 -14.35 7.68
C GLY A 278 -19.81 -12.84 7.69
N SER A 279 -18.97 -12.02 8.32
CA SER A 279 -19.11 -10.55 8.30
C SER A 279 -17.74 -9.85 8.39
N ASN A 280 -17.69 -8.58 7.99
CA ASN A 280 -16.49 -7.71 8.06
C ASN A 280 -15.25 -8.23 7.29
N VAL A 281 -15.47 -9.05 6.26
CA VAL A 281 -14.40 -9.50 5.36
C VAL A 281 -13.77 -8.34 4.59
N SER A 282 -12.50 -8.50 4.23
CA SER A 282 -11.75 -7.54 3.42
C SER A 282 -11.32 -8.14 2.08
N TYR A 283 -11.10 -7.29 1.09
CA TYR A 283 -10.63 -7.68 -0.25
C TYR A 283 -9.30 -6.99 -0.54
N PRO A 284 -8.19 -7.45 0.09
CA PRO A 284 -6.89 -6.80 -0.07
C PRO A 284 -6.42 -6.90 -1.52
N THR A 285 -5.94 -5.77 -2.06
CA THR A 285 -5.46 -5.64 -3.44
C THR A 285 -3.97 -5.32 -3.52
N SER A 286 -3.39 -4.84 -2.41
CA SER A 286 -1.98 -4.45 -2.32
C SER A 286 -1.31 -4.96 -1.04
N LEU A 287 0.02 -4.96 -1.02
CA LEU A 287 0.78 -5.23 0.20
C LEU A 287 0.47 -4.20 1.30
N GLN A 288 0.23 -2.95 0.91
CA GLN A 288 -0.13 -1.85 1.79
C GLN A 288 -1.45 -2.12 2.53
N ASP A 289 -2.46 -2.67 1.85
CA ASP A 289 -3.74 -3.07 2.48
C ASP A 289 -3.53 -4.12 3.58
N SER A 290 -2.53 -4.98 3.41
CA SER A 290 -2.18 -5.97 4.41
C SER A 290 -1.51 -5.34 5.64
N LEU A 291 -0.54 -4.46 5.41
CA LEU A 291 0.22 -3.77 6.46
C LEU A 291 -0.66 -2.83 7.30
N VAL A 292 -1.56 -2.08 6.67
CA VAL A 292 -2.48 -1.17 7.37
C VAL A 292 -3.34 -1.93 8.39
N MET A 293 -3.84 -3.12 8.03
CA MET A 293 -4.62 -3.94 8.94
C MET A 293 -3.78 -4.39 10.15
N ALA A 294 -2.55 -4.86 9.94
CA ALA A 294 -1.67 -5.24 11.04
C ALA A 294 -1.41 -4.07 12.01
N SER A 295 -1.18 -2.86 11.47
CA SER A 295 -1.00 -1.65 12.28
C SER A 295 -2.26 -1.24 13.06
N GLN A 296 -3.44 -1.34 12.44
CA GLN A 296 -4.72 -1.05 13.09
C GLN A 296 -5.00 -2.02 14.25
N GLN A 297 -4.69 -3.29 14.04
CA GLN A 297 -4.94 -4.34 15.02
C GLN A 297 -3.97 -4.30 16.22
N MET A 298 -2.70 -3.94 16.01
CA MET A 298 -1.76 -3.66 17.12
C MET A 298 -2.25 -2.49 17.99
N SER A 299 -2.83 -1.46 17.36
CA SER A 299 -3.38 -0.31 18.08
C SER A 299 -4.60 -0.70 18.92
N ALA A 300 -5.49 -1.55 18.39
CA ALA A 300 -6.69 -2.04 19.07
C ALA A 300 -6.38 -3.02 20.23
N GLY A 301 -5.36 -3.87 20.11
CA GLY A 301 -4.95 -4.78 21.19
C GLY A 301 -4.42 -4.04 22.43
N THR A 302 -3.85 -2.85 22.25
CA THR A 302 -3.34 -1.99 23.32
C THR A 302 -4.50 -1.36 24.13
N GLU A 303 -5.62 -1.02 23.47
CA GLU A 303 -6.82 -0.47 24.12
C GLU A 303 -7.57 -1.54 24.96
N GLN A 304 -7.56 -2.81 24.52
CA GLN A 304 -8.23 -3.91 25.25
C GLN A 304 -7.47 -4.36 26.52
N GLN A 305 -6.14 -4.32 26.53
CA GLN A 305 -5.33 -4.64 27.74
C GLN A 305 -5.47 -3.56 28.84
N GLN A 306 -5.77 -2.31 28.48
CA GLN A 306 -6.07 -1.24 29.44
C GLN A 306 -7.48 -1.35 30.04
N GLN A 307 -8.42 -1.99 29.34
CA GLN A 307 -9.76 -2.26 29.87
C GLN A 307 -9.80 -3.49 30.78
N SER A 308 -9.03 -4.55 30.50
CA SER A 308 -9.01 -5.74 31.37
C SER A 308 -8.37 -5.50 32.75
N SER A 309 -7.39 -4.59 32.82
CA SER A 309 -6.74 -4.18 34.07
C SER A 309 -7.59 -3.23 34.93
N SER A 310 -8.66 -2.64 34.37
CA SER A 310 -9.60 -1.78 35.11
C SER A 310 -10.86 -2.51 35.58
N SER A 311 -11.11 -3.74 35.11
CA SER A 311 -12.22 -4.60 35.57
C SER A 311 -11.98 -5.28 36.92
N GLU A 312 -10.74 -5.51 37.35
CA GLU A 312 -10.45 -6.13 38.67
C GLU A 312 -10.59 -5.17 39.86
N GLN A 313 -10.77 -3.86 39.63
CA GLN A 313 -10.96 -2.86 40.69
C GLN A 313 -12.41 -2.34 40.83
N LYS A 314 -13.35 -2.86 40.04
CA LYS A 314 -14.76 -2.41 40.02
C LYS A 314 -15.75 -3.40 40.65
N GLU A 315 -15.35 -4.10 41.72
CA GLU A 315 -16.28 -4.75 42.65
C GLU A 315 -16.08 -4.22 44.07
N LYS A 316 -16.36 -2.92 44.28
CA LYS A 316 -16.73 -2.33 45.58
C LYS A 316 -17.01 -0.84 45.41
N SER A 317 -18.26 -0.52 45.07
CA SER A 317 -18.97 0.71 45.47
C SER A 317 -20.21 0.87 44.61
N ILE A 318 -21.29 0.20 45.00
CA ILE A 318 -22.64 0.59 44.58
C ILE A 318 -23.17 1.53 45.67
N SER A 319 -23.31 2.81 45.35
CA SER A 319 -24.35 3.66 45.94
C SER A 319 -24.61 4.89 45.08
N SER A 320 -25.83 4.92 44.55
CA SER A 320 -26.67 6.09 44.22
C SER A 320 -26.01 7.42 43.79
N SER A 321 -26.17 7.78 42.51
CA SER A 321 -26.63 9.13 42.16
C SER A 321 -27.27 9.17 40.78
N THR A 322 -28.16 10.14 40.66
CA THR A 322 -29.24 10.38 39.71
C THR A 322 -28.79 10.52 38.24
N SER A 323 -29.71 10.18 37.35
CA SER A 323 -29.65 10.27 35.90
C SER A 323 -29.13 11.60 35.32
N GLN A 324 -27.99 11.56 34.63
CA GLN A 324 -27.69 12.44 33.49
C GLN A 324 -27.02 11.61 32.40
N SER A 325 -27.59 11.60 31.19
CA SER A 325 -26.93 11.00 30.03
C SER A 325 -25.62 11.75 29.76
N PRO A 326 -24.50 11.07 29.48
CA PRO A 326 -23.23 11.72 29.21
C PRO A 326 -23.35 12.64 27.98
N ALA A 327 -22.83 13.86 28.09
CA ALA A 327 -22.87 14.86 27.03
C ALA A 327 -22.26 14.32 25.70
N PRO A 328 -22.85 14.62 24.53
CA PRO A 328 -22.35 14.14 23.23
C PRO A 328 -20.88 14.53 22.98
N LYS A 329 -20.12 13.66 22.32
CA LYS A 329 -18.68 13.91 22.06
C LYS A 329 -18.48 15.10 21.14
N SER A 330 -19.36 15.26 20.15
CA SER A 330 -19.38 16.39 19.23
C SER A 330 -19.50 17.74 19.95
N LEU A 331 -20.31 17.83 21.01
CA LEU A 331 -20.48 19.07 21.78
C LEU A 331 -19.15 19.55 22.37
N LYS A 332 -18.35 18.63 22.92
CA LYS A 332 -17.03 18.93 23.49
C LYS A 332 -16.07 19.42 22.39
N ILE A 333 -16.08 18.74 21.24
CA ILE A 333 -15.27 19.09 20.07
C ILE A 333 -15.60 20.49 19.58
N PHE A 334 -16.88 20.82 19.43
CA PHE A 334 -17.29 22.16 19.00
C PHE A 334 -16.91 23.25 20.00
N LYS A 335 -17.06 22.99 21.31
CA LYS A 335 -16.60 23.93 22.36
C LYS A 335 -15.08 24.16 22.29
N MET A 336 -14.28 23.12 22.07
CA MET A 336 -12.83 23.25 21.90
C MET A 336 -12.46 24.06 20.65
N ILE A 337 -13.15 23.82 19.53
CA ILE A 337 -12.97 24.59 18.29
C ILE A 337 -13.32 26.07 18.51
N ALA A 338 -14.43 26.35 19.18
CA ALA A 338 -14.85 27.70 19.52
C ALA A 338 -13.80 28.42 20.37
N ALA A 339 -13.33 27.78 21.43
CA ALA A 339 -12.33 28.34 22.33
C ALA A 339 -10.97 28.56 21.65
N PHE A 340 -10.58 27.66 20.73
CA PHE A 340 -9.36 27.82 19.92
C PHE A 340 -9.47 29.03 18.99
N LEU A 341 -10.58 29.15 18.26
CA LEU A 341 -10.81 30.30 17.37
C LEU A 341 -10.91 31.62 18.13
N GLU A 342 -11.35 31.60 19.39
CA GLU A 342 -11.37 32.80 20.24
C GLU A 342 -9.97 33.19 20.74
N ARG A 343 -9.14 32.23 21.15
CA ARG A 343 -7.86 32.49 21.84
C ARG A 343 -6.62 32.50 20.93
N ALA A 344 -6.67 31.88 19.76
CA ALA A 344 -5.55 31.81 18.82
C ALA A 344 -5.75 32.78 17.64
N ALA A 345 -5.63 34.09 17.89
CA ALA A 345 -5.92 35.13 16.90
C ALA A 345 -5.13 34.99 15.58
N ASP A 346 -3.83 34.68 15.67
CA ASP A 346 -2.96 34.52 14.50
C ASP A 346 -3.31 33.28 13.66
N GLU A 347 -3.61 32.15 14.32
CA GLU A 347 -4.01 30.92 13.64
C GLU A 347 -5.41 31.06 13.03
N LYS A 348 -6.33 31.73 13.74
CA LYS A 348 -7.64 32.09 13.21
C LYS A 348 -7.54 32.94 11.94
N ALA A 349 -6.64 33.93 11.89
CA ALA A 349 -6.43 34.74 10.69
C ALA A 349 -5.97 33.89 9.49
N LYS A 350 -5.00 32.99 9.70
CA LYS A 350 -4.52 32.05 8.66
C LYS A 350 -5.63 31.11 8.19
N LEU A 351 -6.46 30.61 9.10
CA LEU A 351 -7.57 29.71 8.77
C LEU A 351 -8.62 30.43 7.91
N LYS A 352 -8.95 31.68 8.23
CA LYS A 352 -9.88 32.48 7.42
C LYS A 352 -9.38 32.71 5.99
N GLU A 353 -8.09 33.01 5.83
CA GLU A 353 -7.48 33.20 4.51
C GLU A 353 -7.49 31.90 3.69
N LYS A 354 -7.09 30.78 4.31
CA LYS A 354 -6.98 29.48 3.65
C LYS A 354 -8.35 28.89 3.26
N VAL A 355 -9.34 29.01 4.16
CA VAL A 355 -10.63 28.33 4.02
C VAL A 355 -11.65 29.20 3.28
N ASN A 356 -11.78 30.46 3.68
CA ASN A 356 -12.72 31.46 3.14
C ASN A 356 -14.12 30.87 2.83
N SER A 357 -14.73 30.23 3.83
CA SER A 357 -16.01 29.51 3.72
C SER A 357 -16.71 29.40 5.08
N SER A 358 -18.03 29.24 5.08
CA SER A 358 -18.85 28.96 6.27
C SER A 358 -19.51 27.58 6.20
N PHE A 359 -19.56 26.87 7.32
CA PHE A 359 -20.05 25.48 7.39
C PHE A 359 -21.11 25.31 8.48
N HIS A 360 -22.20 24.62 8.14
CA HIS A 360 -23.20 24.16 9.11
C HIS A 360 -22.99 22.69 9.45
N PHE A 361 -23.26 22.32 10.69
CA PHE A 361 -23.17 20.95 11.18
C PHE A 361 -24.48 20.56 11.86
N GLU A 362 -25.08 19.48 11.40
CA GLU A 362 -26.27 18.86 11.98
C GLU A 362 -25.89 17.47 12.52
N ILE A 363 -25.76 17.36 13.83
CA ILE A 363 -25.32 16.13 14.50
C ILE A 363 -26.51 15.41 15.13
N SER A 364 -26.73 14.18 14.71
CA SER A 364 -27.74 13.29 15.31
C SER A 364 -27.13 12.44 16.43
N PRO A 365 -27.91 12.09 17.48
CA PRO A 365 -27.39 11.22 18.55
C PRO A 365 -26.96 9.84 18.03
N LYS A 366 -27.70 9.30 17.06
CA LYS A 366 -27.40 8.07 16.34
C LYS A 366 -27.74 8.22 14.85
N GLN A 367 -27.19 7.34 14.03
CA GLN A 367 -27.43 7.35 12.58
C GLN A 367 -28.93 7.13 12.28
N GLY A 368 -29.53 7.98 11.45
CA GLY A 368 -30.95 7.91 11.07
C GLY A 368 -31.92 8.65 12.00
N GLN A 369 -31.45 9.23 13.12
CA GLN A 369 -32.24 10.08 14.00
C GLN A 369 -32.19 11.55 13.58
N PRO A 370 -33.19 12.38 13.98
CA PRO A 370 -33.11 13.83 13.77
C PRO A 370 -31.90 14.45 14.48
N ALA A 371 -31.38 15.53 13.92
CA ALA A 371 -30.25 16.26 14.50
C ALA A 371 -30.64 16.84 15.87
N ALA A 372 -29.86 16.52 16.89
CA ALA A 372 -30.02 17.03 18.25
C ALA A 372 -29.08 18.21 18.55
N LEU A 373 -27.99 18.35 17.77
CA LEU A 373 -27.01 19.43 17.90
C LEU A 373 -26.83 20.11 16.55
N LYS A 374 -26.84 21.45 16.55
CA LYS A 374 -26.61 22.28 15.36
C LYS A 374 -25.51 23.28 15.64
N TRP A 375 -24.56 23.41 14.74
CA TRP A 375 -23.40 24.31 14.90
C TRP A 375 -23.04 25.01 13.60
N THR A 376 -22.50 26.21 13.71
CA THR A 376 -21.90 26.96 12.59
C THR A 376 -20.44 27.19 12.87
N ILE A 377 -19.59 26.89 11.89
CA ILE A 377 -18.18 27.29 11.88
C ILE A 377 -18.01 28.25 10.70
N ASP A 378 -17.83 29.54 11.00
CA ASP A 378 -17.62 30.58 9.99
C ASP A 378 -16.14 30.93 9.90
N LEU A 379 -15.52 30.64 8.77
CA LEU A 379 -14.13 30.97 8.44
C LEU A 379 -14.05 31.80 7.16
N ARG A 380 -15.08 32.61 6.87
CA ARG A 380 -15.04 33.55 5.75
C ARG A 380 -14.03 34.68 6.02
N ALA A 381 -13.37 35.16 4.97
CA ALA A 381 -12.36 36.22 5.10
C ALA A 381 -12.94 37.53 5.67
N ASP A 382 -14.19 37.85 5.30
CA ASP A 382 -14.96 39.03 5.70
C ASP A 382 -15.73 38.87 7.02
N GLY A 383 -15.84 37.66 7.57
CA GLY A 383 -16.53 37.39 8.84
C GLY A 383 -15.65 37.58 10.08
N GLU A 384 -16.22 37.54 11.28
CA GLU A 384 -15.44 37.64 12.54
C GLU A 384 -14.57 36.40 12.81
N GLY A 385 -14.90 35.25 12.21
CA GLY A 385 -14.19 33.99 12.40
C GLY A 385 -14.50 33.35 13.75
N GLY A 386 -15.26 32.25 13.76
CA GLY A 386 -15.66 31.60 15.01
C GLY A 386 -16.54 30.36 14.82
N ALA A 387 -16.77 29.64 15.93
CA ALA A 387 -17.70 28.52 15.98
C ALA A 387 -18.78 28.80 17.04
N VAL A 388 -20.04 28.66 16.65
CA VAL A 388 -21.20 29.01 17.48
C VAL A 388 -22.28 27.94 17.40
N GLU A 389 -23.03 27.77 18.49
CA GLU A 389 -24.19 26.90 18.53
C GLU A 389 -25.35 27.50 17.70
N GLY A 390 -26.05 26.63 16.98
CA GLY A 390 -27.11 26.96 16.03
C GLY A 390 -26.61 27.21 14.60
N HIS A 391 -27.55 27.29 13.66
CA HIS A 391 -27.27 27.75 12.29
C HIS A 391 -27.32 29.28 12.26
N ARG A 392 -26.19 29.92 11.99
CA ARG A 392 -26.11 31.38 11.80
C ARG A 392 -25.70 31.71 10.38
N GLY A 393 -26.43 32.64 9.76
CA GLY A 393 -26.17 33.09 8.40
C GLY A 393 -26.24 31.96 7.34
N PRO A 394 -25.91 32.29 6.07
CA PRO A 394 -25.78 31.29 5.02
C PRO A 394 -24.48 30.48 5.19
N ALA A 395 -24.55 29.17 4.93
CA ALA A 395 -23.39 28.29 4.86
C ALA A 395 -23.11 27.83 3.42
N ASP A 396 -21.84 27.69 3.08
CA ASP A 396 -21.39 27.15 1.81
C ASP A 396 -21.62 25.63 1.72
N ALA A 397 -21.53 24.93 2.85
CA ALA A 397 -21.87 23.51 2.96
C ALA A 397 -22.43 23.14 4.35
N THR A 398 -23.32 22.16 4.37
CA THR A 398 -23.92 21.58 5.57
C THR A 398 -23.56 20.11 5.69
N PHE A 399 -22.92 19.73 6.79
CA PHE A 399 -22.56 18.36 7.13
C PHE A 399 -23.59 17.74 8.07
N MET A 400 -24.16 16.60 7.68
CA MET A 400 -25.11 15.84 8.49
C MET A 400 -24.53 14.47 8.81
N MET A 401 -24.38 14.14 10.08
CA MET A 401 -23.85 12.84 10.53
C MET A 401 -24.19 12.54 12.00
N ALA A 402 -23.92 11.31 12.45
CA ALA A 402 -24.09 10.95 13.86
C ALA A 402 -22.91 11.41 14.74
N ASP A 403 -23.14 11.61 16.04
CA ASP A 403 -22.15 12.05 17.03
C ASP A 403 -20.83 11.27 16.97
N GLU A 404 -20.92 9.94 16.92
CA GLU A 404 -19.74 9.05 16.86
C GLU A 404 -18.96 9.18 15.54
N ILE A 405 -19.65 9.46 14.43
CA ILE A 405 -19.02 9.65 13.12
C ILE A 405 -18.25 10.97 13.11
N PHE A 406 -18.85 12.05 13.62
CA PHE A 406 -18.18 13.35 13.74
C PHE A 406 -16.95 13.28 14.64
N ALA A 407 -17.09 12.66 15.82
CA ALA A 407 -15.97 12.48 16.74
C ALA A 407 -14.85 11.64 16.10
N SER A 408 -15.18 10.57 15.38
CA SER A 408 -14.19 9.72 14.71
C SER A 408 -13.45 10.47 13.59
N ILE A 409 -14.12 11.37 12.89
CA ILE A 409 -13.52 12.23 11.87
C ILE A 409 -12.54 13.22 12.51
N CYS A 410 -12.95 13.93 13.57
CA CYS A 410 -12.10 14.90 14.27
C CYS A 410 -10.89 14.26 14.99
N LEU A 411 -11.02 12.99 15.43
CA LEU A 411 -9.92 12.22 16.00
C LEU A 411 -8.99 11.60 14.94
N GLY A 412 -9.25 11.81 13.64
CA GLY A 412 -8.49 11.20 12.55
C GLY A 412 -8.66 9.68 12.41
N ARG A 413 -9.65 9.09 13.11
CA ARG A 413 -9.96 7.65 13.09
C ARG A 413 -10.81 7.26 11.87
N LEU A 414 -11.52 8.22 11.27
CA LEU A 414 -12.36 8.01 10.09
C LEU A 414 -12.10 9.10 9.05
N ASN A 415 -11.82 8.70 7.81
CA ASN A 415 -11.65 9.65 6.71
C ASN A 415 -13.03 10.24 6.29
N PRO A 416 -13.19 11.58 6.17
CA PRO A 416 -14.45 12.21 5.78
C PRO A 416 -14.99 11.77 4.41
N GLN A 417 -14.12 11.59 3.40
CA GLN A 417 -14.54 11.15 2.06
C GLN A 417 -15.08 9.72 2.11
N VAL A 418 -14.44 8.85 2.91
CA VAL A 418 -14.92 7.49 3.13
C VAL A 418 -16.26 7.49 3.87
N ALA A 419 -16.43 8.34 4.89
CA ALA A 419 -17.70 8.49 5.61
C ALA A 419 -18.83 8.95 4.67
N PHE A 420 -18.55 9.84 3.73
CA PHE A 420 -19.49 10.30 2.70
C PHE A 420 -19.85 9.18 1.71
N LEU A 421 -18.85 8.49 1.14
CA LEU A 421 -19.07 7.39 0.20
C LEU A 421 -19.84 6.22 0.82
N GLN A 422 -19.66 5.97 2.11
CA GLN A 422 -20.40 4.94 2.87
C GLN A 422 -21.82 5.39 3.30
N GLY A 423 -22.25 6.61 2.96
CA GLY A 423 -23.55 7.16 3.36
C GLY A 423 -23.69 7.45 4.86
N LYS A 424 -22.58 7.41 5.62
CA LYS A 424 -22.52 7.72 7.06
C LYS A 424 -22.47 9.22 7.34
N MET A 425 -22.06 10.00 6.35
CA MET A 425 -22.10 11.46 6.35
C MET A 425 -22.81 11.92 5.07
N LYS A 426 -23.69 12.90 5.19
CA LYS A 426 -24.32 13.57 4.05
C LYS A 426 -23.83 15.02 4.00
N ILE A 427 -23.62 15.53 2.79
CA ILE A 427 -23.22 16.91 2.54
C ILE A 427 -24.31 17.56 1.69
N ARG A 428 -24.76 18.75 2.07
CA ARG A 428 -25.58 19.66 1.23
C ARG A 428 -24.77 20.92 0.95
N GLY A 429 -25.04 21.58 -0.18
CA GLY A 429 -24.31 22.79 -0.60
C GLY A 429 -23.14 22.49 -1.55
N SER A 430 -22.16 23.39 -1.60
CA SER A 430 -21.05 23.31 -2.54
C SER A 430 -20.03 22.25 -2.14
N MET A 431 -19.91 21.19 -2.95
CA MET A 431 -18.97 20.10 -2.68
C MET A 431 -17.51 20.58 -2.69
N GLY A 432 -17.15 21.52 -3.57
CA GLY A 432 -15.79 22.08 -3.62
C GLY A 432 -15.44 22.97 -2.43
N LYS A 433 -16.44 23.55 -1.76
CA LYS A 433 -16.27 24.26 -0.50
C LYS A 433 -16.23 23.28 0.68
N ALA A 434 -17.06 22.24 0.65
CA ALA A 434 -17.09 21.19 1.67
C ALA A 434 -15.75 20.46 1.82
N THR A 435 -15.02 20.22 0.72
CA THR A 435 -13.69 19.59 0.77
C THR A 435 -12.61 20.45 1.44
N LYS A 436 -12.88 21.74 1.66
CA LYS A 436 -11.97 22.62 2.41
C LYS A 436 -12.06 22.42 3.93
N PHE A 437 -13.15 21.85 4.43
CA PHE A 437 -13.27 21.49 5.84
C PHE A 437 -12.61 20.14 6.08
N THR A 438 -11.39 20.17 6.60
CA THR A 438 -10.61 18.97 6.90
C THR A 438 -10.24 18.91 8.39
N PRO A 439 -10.16 17.72 9.01
CA PRO A 439 -9.89 17.59 10.45
C PRO A 439 -8.57 18.22 10.91
N ASP A 440 -7.60 18.39 10.02
CA ASP A 440 -6.30 19.04 10.26
C ASP A 440 -6.37 20.58 10.29
N LEU A 441 -7.55 21.18 10.06
CA LEU A 441 -7.74 22.62 10.26
C LEU A 441 -7.60 23.04 11.72
N PHE A 442 -7.82 22.12 12.66
CA PHE A 442 -7.74 22.39 14.08
C PHE A 442 -6.66 21.50 14.73
N PRO A 443 -6.10 21.92 15.88
CA PRO A 443 -5.15 21.10 16.60
C PRO A 443 -5.71 19.71 16.95
N SER A 444 -4.86 18.70 16.93
CA SER A 444 -5.26 17.32 17.20
C SER A 444 -5.85 17.17 18.60
N ILE A 445 -7.01 16.54 18.68
CA ILE A 445 -7.70 16.29 19.95
C ILE A 445 -7.26 14.94 20.52
N SER A 446 -6.73 14.94 21.73
CA SER A 446 -6.35 13.72 22.46
C SER A 446 -7.61 12.95 22.92
N PRO A 447 -7.70 11.61 22.76
CA PRO A 447 -8.89 10.84 23.17
C PRO A 447 -9.28 11.00 24.64
N GLU A 448 -8.30 11.22 25.52
CA GLU A 448 -8.49 11.46 26.96
C GLU A 448 -9.27 12.74 27.28
N VAL A 449 -9.25 13.72 26.37
CA VAL A 449 -9.95 15.00 26.56
C VAL A 449 -11.46 14.80 26.38
N LEU A 450 -11.88 13.82 25.58
CA LEU A 450 -13.30 13.53 25.34
C LEU A 450 -13.98 12.77 26.48
N SER A 451 -13.21 12.21 27.43
CA SER A 451 -13.76 11.60 28.65
C SER A 451 -14.02 12.60 29.79
N LEU A 452 -13.52 13.83 29.69
CA LEU A 452 -13.72 14.88 30.69
C LEU A 452 -15.08 15.58 30.53
N SER A 453 -15.51 16.37 31.50
CA SER A 453 -16.65 17.29 31.32
C SER A 453 -16.36 18.30 30.19
N PRO A 454 -17.37 18.88 29.53
CA PRO A 454 -17.14 19.83 28.43
C PRO A 454 -16.23 21.00 28.80
N GLU A 455 -16.32 21.51 30.03
CA GLU A 455 -15.53 22.62 30.56
C GLU A 455 -14.07 22.20 30.79
N GLU A 456 -13.84 21.08 31.48
CA GLU A 456 -12.50 20.51 31.71
C GLU A 456 -11.80 20.10 30.40
N ALA A 457 -12.58 19.64 29.41
CA ALA A 457 -12.07 19.28 28.10
C ALA A 457 -11.47 20.50 27.38
N VAL A 458 -12.14 21.66 27.45
CA VAL A 458 -11.66 22.92 26.88
C VAL A 458 -10.39 23.39 27.61
N ASP A 459 -10.39 23.36 28.94
CA ASP A 459 -9.23 23.80 29.72
C ASP A 459 -8.00 22.92 29.49
N LYS A 460 -8.16 21.59 29.49
CA LYS A 460 -7.07 20.65 29.16
C LYS A 460 -6.57 20.88 27.74
N PHE A 461 -7.47 21.00 26.76
CA PHE A 461 -7.11 21.25 25.37
C PHE A 461 -6.32 22.55 25.18
N LEU A 462 -6.73 23.65 25.83
CA LEU A 462 -6.01 24.92 25.74
C LEU A 462 -4.68 24.88 26.50
N SER A 463 -4.60 24.14 27.61
CA SER A 463 -3.33 23.93 28.32
C SER A 463 -2.31 23.16 27.47
N GLU A 464 -2.75 22.13 26.73
CA GLU A 464 -1.90 21.38 25.79
C GLU A 464 -1.36 22.27 24.65
N LEU A 465 -2.07 23.36 24.34
CA LEU A 465 -1.69 24.35 23.33
C LEU A 465 -0.96 25.57 23.90
N ASN A 466 -0.74 25.64 25.21
CA ASN A 466 -0.23 26.82 25.93
C ASN A 466 -1.07 28.11 25.70
N LEU A 467 -2.39 27.96 25.58
CA LEU A 467 -3.36 29.05 25.37
C LEU A 467 -4.25 29.31 26.61
N SER A 468 -3.79 28.88 27.79
CA SER A 468 -4.46 29.13 29.07
C SER A 468 -4.29 30.58 29.56
N SER A 469 -5.24 31.05 30.36
CA SER A 469 -5.31 32.43 30.89
C SER A 469 -4.08 32.81 31.74
N PRO A 470 -3.69 34.10 31.82
CA PRO A 470 -2.43 34.51 32.43
C PRO A 470 -2.49 34.51 33.97
N SER A 471 -1.65 33.71 34.61
CA SER A 471 -1.25 33.93 36.00
C SER A 471 0.24 33.69 36.20
N THR A 472 0.95 34.79 36.44
CA THR A 472 2.23 34.93 37.16
C THR A 472 3.42 34.05 36.74
N THR A 473 4.26 34.67 35.92
CA THR A 473 5.68 34.39 35.67
C THR A 473 6.52 34.17 36.92
N THR A 474 7.28 33.07 36.93
CA THR A 474 8.66 33.05 37.44
C THR A 474 9.59 32.72 36.28
N LYS A 475 10.44 33.70 35.92
CA LYS A 475 11.49 33.55 34.90
C LYS A 475 12.51 32.53 35.39
N GLY A 476 12.71 31.45 34.63
CA GLY A 476 13.89 30.59 34.71
C GLY A 476 14.72 30.76 33.45
N GLU A 477 15.99 31.12 33.62
CA GLU A 477 16.97 31.44 32.58
C GLU A 477 17.16 30.29 31.55
N GLN A 478 17.13 30.63 30.25
CA GLN A 478 17.62 29.76 29.18
C GLN A 478 19.13 29.94 29.02
N THR A 479 19.92 28.94 29.38
CA THR A 479 21.33 28.84 29.00
C THR A 479 21.43 28.44 27.52
N ALA A 480 22.04 29.32 26.71
CA ALA A 480 22.18 29.14 25.26
C ALA A 480 23.11 27.98 24.90
N TYR A 481 22.65 27.08 24.02
CA TYR A 481 23.44 26.00 23.42
C TYR A 481 24.53 26.57 22.49
N LYS A 482 25.80 26.55 22.92
CA LYS A 482 26.96 27.05 22.15
C LYS A 482 27.62 25.94 21.32
N LEU A 483 27.64 26.12 20.00
CA LEU A 483 28.36 25.28 19.03
C LEU A 483 29.73 25.87 18.70
N SER A 484 30.68 25.03 18.29
CA SER A 484 31.96 25.48 17.73
C SER A 484 31.78 26.19 16.39
N GLN A 485 32.78 26.98 15.97
CA GLN A 485 32.76 27.67 14.69
C GLN A 485 32.65 26.68 13.50
N ASP A 486 33.19 25.48 13.64
CA ASP A 486 33.11 24.46 12.59
C ASP A 486 31.78 23.72 12.59
N ALA A 487 31.23 23.37 13.75
CA ALA A 487 29.89 22.79 13.84
C ALA A 487 28.81 23.77 13.36
N SER A 488 28.96 25.07 13.60
CA SER A 488 28.01 26.10 13.15
C SER A 488 27.84 26.17 11.62
N LYS A 489 28.80 25.64 10.85
CA LYS A 489 28.77 25.59 9.38
C LYS A 489 27.99 24.38 8.84
N LEU A 490 27.65 23.40 9.68
CA LEU A 490 26.89 22.22 9.28
C LEU A 490 25.41 22.57 9.11
N GLN A 491 24.79 22.08 8.04
CA GLN A 491 23.35 22.23 7.80
C GLN A 491 22.55 21.56 8.91
N SER A 492 22.99 20.40 9.38
CA SER A 492 22.31 19.67 10.45
C SER A 492 22.58 20.19 11.86
N ALA A 493 23.57 21.07 12.06
CA ALA A 493 23.85 21.62 13.40
C ALA A 493 22.65 22.39 13.97
N LYS A 494 21.84 23.00 13.10
CA LYS A 494 20.59 23.68 13.47
C LYS A 494 19.56 22.75 14.09
N LEU A 495 19.65 21.44 13.88
CA LEU A 495 18.70 20.44 14.38
C LEU A 495 18.91 20.11 15.87
N PHE A 496 20.13 20.25 16.39
CA PHE A 496 20.47 19.81 17.75
C PHE A 496 19.80 20.64 18.87
N PRO A 497 19.61 21.96 18.74
CA PRO A 497 18.78 22.73 19.66
C PRO A 497 17.32 22.23 19.69
N PHE A 498 16.71 22.01 18.51
CA PHE A 498 15.34 21.49 18.42
C PHE A 498 15.22 20.07 18.96
N LEU A 499 16.24 19.25 18.76
CA LEU A 499 16.35 17.92 19.38
C LEU A 499 16.35 18.05 20.91
N MET A 500 17.13 18.97 21.46
CA MET A 500 17.21 19.15 22.91
C MET A 500 15.88 19.64 23.50
N ASP A 501 15.18 20.56 22.83
CA ASP A 501 13.85 21.00 23.24
C ASP A 501 12.79 19.90 23.08
N HIS A 502 12.89 19.10 22.01
CA HIS A 502 12.02 17.94 21.82
C HIS A 502 12.20 16.92 22.95
N LEU A 503 13.45 16.61 23.33
CA LEU A 503 13.77 15.68 24.41
C LEU A 503 13.29 16.16 25.80
N LYS A 504 13.14 17.47 26.00
CA LYS A 504 12.54 18.06 27.21
C LYS A 504 11.00 18.00 27.22
N SER A 505 10.35 17.76 26.08
CA SER A 505 8.89 17.63 26.01
C SER A 505 8.40 16.31 26.62
N PRO A 506 7.12 16.18 27.04
CA PRO A 506 6.56 14.92 27.52
C PRO A 506 6.70 13.76 26.51
N ALA A 507 6.59 14.06 25.21
CA ALA A 507 6.83 13.10 24.13
C ALA A 507 8.30 12.66 24.07
N GLY A 508 9.23 13.60 24.24
CA GLY A 508 10.67 13.33 24.33
C GLY A 508 11.05 12.53 25.57
N ALA A 509 10.45 12.81 26.73
CA ALA A 509 10.70 12.05 27.96
C ALA A 509 10.27 10.57 27.84
N ASN A 510 9.17 10.29 27.15
CA ASN A 510 8.76 8.93 26.83
C ASN A 510 9.73 8.26 25.84
N LEU A 511 10.20 8.99 24.84
CA LEU A 511 11.21 8.50 23.90
C LEU A 511 12.53 8.14 24.62
N VAL A 512 13.00 8.97 25.55
CA VAL A 512 14.23 8.71 26.33
C VAL A 512 14.12 7.39 27.08
N LYS A 513 12.98 7.12 27.72
CA LYS A 513 12.71 5.84 28.41
C LYS A 513 12.71 4.63 27.46
N GLN A 514 12.24 4.78 26.23
CA GLN A 514 12.19 3.70 25.24
C GLN A 514 13.57 3.42 24.61
N VAL A 515 14.32 4.47 24.31
CA VAL A 515 15.62 4.37 23.64
C VAL A 515 16.69 3.92 24.63
N GLY A 516 16.92 4.66 25.72
CA GLY A 516 17.83 4.26 26.81
C GLY A 516 19.27 3.99 26.38
N CYS A 517 19.76 4.70 25.34
CA CYS A 517 21.09 4.49 24.75
C CYS A 517 21.88 5.80 24.68
N ILE A 518 23.20 5.65 24.59
CA ILE A 518 24.15 6.74 24.35
C ILE A 518 24.67 6.64 22.93
N TYR A 519 24.47 7.70 22.14
CA TYR A 519 24.92 7.76 20.75
C TYR A 519 26.05 8.76 20.57
N ARG A 520 27.03 8.36 19.77
CA ARG A 520 28.03 9.25 19.16
C ARG A 520 27.68 9.46 17.69
N VAL A 521 27.66 10.70 17.23
CA VAL A 521 27.40 11.05 15.83
C VAL A 521 28.56 11.86 15.29
N ASP A 522 29.35 11.26 14.42
CA ASP A 522 30.47 11.90 13.73
C ASP A 522 29.98 12.43 12.38
N LEU A 523 29.80 13.75 12.27
CA LEU A 523 29.29 14.41 11.07
C LEU A 523 30.45 14.93 10.20
N MET A 524 30.54 14.42 8.97
CA MET A 524 31.52 14.89 8.00
C MET A 524 30.97 16.08 7.19
N PRO A 525 31.70 17.21 7.11
CA PRO A 525 31.34 18.33 6.26
C PRO A 525 31.24 17.95 4.77
N CYS A 526 30.40 18.66 4.01
CA CYS A 526 30.17 18.35 2.59
C CYS A 526 31.33 18.79 1.67
N THR A 527 32.19 19.71 2.12
CA THR A 527 33.30 20.28 1.35
C THR A 527 34.58 20.34 2.20
N GLY A 528 35.64 19.66 1.76
CA GLY A 528 36.99 19.76 2.34
C GLY A 528 37.41 18.61 3.27
N SER A 529 38.72 18.47 3.46
CA SER A 529 39.40 17.50 4.33
C SER A 529 39.46 17.99 5.79
N THR A 530 38.35 18.46 6.32
CA THR A 530 38.19 18.85 7.72
C THR A 530 37.80 17.65 8.58
N PRO A 531 38.30 17.56 9.83
CA PRO A 531 37.90 16.49 10.75
C PRO A 531 36.39 16.58 11.04
N PRO A 532 35.72 15.46 11.39
CA PRO A 532 34.28 15.46 11.65
C PRO A 532 33.93 16.34 12.85
N CYS A 533 32.70 16.85 12.91
CA CYS A 533 32.16 17.40 14.16
C CYS A 533 31.46 16.27 14.91
N THR A 534 31.86 16.02 16.15
CA THR A 534 31.29 14.93 16.96
C THR A 534 30.21 15.45 17.90
N PHE A 535 29.04 14.81 17.85
CA PHE A 535 27.94 15.07 18.76
C PHE A 535 27.68 13.85 19.64
N TYR A 536 27.38 14.13 20.91
CA TYR A 536 27.06 13.15 21.92
C TYR A 536 25.60 13.31 22.33
N ILE A 537 24.82 12.22 22.24
CA ILE A 537 23.40 12.18 22.59
C ILE A 537 23.24 11.11 23.68
N ASN A 538 23.17 11.52 24.93
CA ASN A 538 22.94 10.63 26.06
C ASN A 538 21.45 10.60 26.40
N LEU A 539 20.79 9.48 26.07
CA LEU A 539 19.40 9.17 26.41
C LEU A 539 19.30 8.09 27.48
N LYS A 540 20.42 7.76 28.14
CA LYS A 540 20.48 6.77 29.20
C LYS A 540 20.19 7.39 30.57
N GLU A 541 20.48 8.67 30.71
CA GLU A 541 20.29 9.45 31.93
C GLU A 541 19.18 10.50 31.77
N MET A 542 18.52 10.85 32.88
CA MET A 542 17.53 11.93 32.96
C MET A 542 18.10 13.05 33.84
N PRO A 543 18.15 14.31 33.37
CA PRO A 543 17.68 14.78 32.07
C PRO A 543 18.59 14.32 30.90
N PRO A 544 18.02 14.05 29.71
CA PRO A 544 18.81 13.67 28.54
C PRO A 544 19.72 14.83 28.13
N THR A 545 20.91 14.50 27.64
CA THR A 545 21.89 15.52 27.22
C THR A 545 22.30 15.35 25.77
N VAL A 546 22.39 16.48 25.07
CA VAL A 546 22.92 16.58 23.71
C VAL A 546 24.03 17.61 23.76
N ARG A 547 25.24 17.26 23.33
CA ARG A 547 26.38 18.19 23.34
C ARG A 547 27.35 17.90 22.21
N GLU A 548 27.97 18.94 21.68
CA GLU A 548 29.17 18.79 20.85
C GLU A 548 30.35 18.39 21.75
N VAL A 549 31.18 17.45 21.29
CA VAL A 549 32.39 17.01 22.00
C VAL A 549 33.60 17.05 21.08
N PRO A 550 34.82 17.25 21.60
CA PRO A 550 36.04 17.12 20.81
C PRO A 550 36.15 15.72 20.19
N ASN A 551 36.74 15.61 19.00
CA ASN A 551 36.90 14.31 18.33
C ASN A 551 37.71 13.29 19.15
N SER A 552 38.62 13.77 20.01
CA SER A 552 39.40 12.99 20.96
C SER A 552 38.62 12.51 22.21
N CYS A 553 37.34 12.89 22.34
CA CYS A 553 36.48 12.44 23.44
C CYS A 553 36.35 10.91 23.42
N THR A 554 36.64 10.28 24.56
CA THR A 554 36.58 8.83 24.77
C THR A 554 35.39 8.41 25.62
N ASP A 555 34.38 9.28 25.77
CA ASP A 555 33.16 8.99 26.53
C ASP A 555 32.49 7.70 26.00
N PRO A 556 31.99 6.84 26.90
CA PRO A 556 31.47 5.52 26.54
C PRO A 556 30.10 5.62 25.84
N TYR A 557 30.05 5.21 24.58
CA TYR A 557 28.82 5.20 23.76
C TYR A 557 28.36 3.77 23.44
N ASP A 558 27.04 3.58 23.28
CA ASP A 558 26.48 2.30 22.86
C ASP A 558 26.57 2.11 21.33
N CYS A 559 26.43 3.20 20.57
CA CYS A 559 26.53 3.17 19.11
C CYS A 559 27.10 4.48 18.54
N CYS A 560 27.95 4.37 17.52
CA CYS A 560 28.54 5.47 16.79
C CYS A 560 28.07 5.45 15.33
N PHE A 561 27.55 6.59 14.86
CA PHE A 561 27.20 6.83 13.47
C PHE A 561 28.20 7.78 12.83
N THR A 562 28.80 7.38 11.70
CA THR A 562 29.65 8.26 10.90
C THR A 562 29.03 8.46 9.52
N LEU A 563 28.68 9.71 9.18
CA LEU A 563 27.96 10.05 7.95
C LEU A 563 28.19 11.50 7.54
N LYS A 564 27.86 11.84 6.29
CA LYS A 564 27.89 13.22 5.80
C LYS A 564 26.73 14.03 6.39
N ASP A 565 26.97 15.32 6.59
CA ASP A 565 26.00 16.29 7.09
C ASP A 565 24.66 16.29 6.32
N ASP A 566 24.70 16.24 4.98
CA ASP A 566 23.49 16.21 4.14
C ASP A 566 22.67 14.92 4.33
N ILE A 567 23.37 13.79 4.57
CA ILE A 567 22.74 12.50 4.84
C ILE A 567 22.06 12.55 6.21
N PHE A 568 22.74 13.05 7.24
CA PHE A 568 22.14 13.19 8.57
C PHE A 568 20.91 14.10 8.56
N PHE A 569 20.97 15.22 7.84
CA PHE A 569 19.81 16.11 7.66
C PHE A 569 18.62 15.39 6.99
N LYS A 570 18.87 14.57 5.96
CA LYS A 570 17.82 13.76 5.30
C LYS A 570 17.26 12.68 6.22
N LEU A 571 18.08 12.09 7.10
CA LEU A 571 17.62 11.13 8.11
C LEU A 571 16.72 11.83 9.15
N ALA A 572 17.17 12.94 9.70
CA ALA A 572 16.43 13.69 10.72
C ALA A 572 15.11 14.27 10.20
N THR A 573 15.06 14.71 8.94
CA THR A 573 13.83 15.17 8.28
C THR A 573 12.98 14.01 7.73
N GLY A 574 13.44 12.77 7.86
CA GLY A 574 12.78 11.56 7.37
C GLY A 574 12.61 11.51 5.84
N LYS A 575 13.45 12.25 5.10
CA LYS A 575 13.60 12.15 3.65
C LYS A 575 14.48 10.97 3.23
N LEU A 576 15.18 10.35 4.17
CA LEU A 576 15.98 9.15 3.95
C LEU A 576 15.79 8.17 5.13
N ASN A 577 15.71 6.88 4.83
CA ASN A 577 15.60 5.84 5.83
C ASN A 577 17.00 5.41 6.33
N PRO A 578 17.23 5.25 7.65
CA PRO A 578 18.52 4.84 8.23
C PRO A 578 19.07 3.51 7.68
N GLN A 579 18.21 2.51 7.46
CA GLN A 579 18.61 1.21 6.91
C GLN A 579 19.09 1.34 5.46
N MET A 580 18.37 2.14 4.66
CA MET A 580 18.78 2.43 3.28
C MET A 580 20.09 3.23 3.22
N ALA A 581 20.29 4.18 4.14
CA ALA A 581 21.56 4.93 4.23
C ALA A 581 22.74 4.01 4.56
N PHE A 582 22.55 3.01 5.42
CA PHE A 582 23.55 2.00 5.74
C PHE A 582 23.83 1.06 4.54
N LEU A 583 22.79 0.48 3.95
CA LEU A 583 22.92 -0.45 2.80
C LEU A 583 23.59 0.21 1.58
N GLN A 584 23.40 1.51 1.39
CA GLN A 584 24.03 2.28 0.31
C GLN A 584 25.45 2.75 0.64
N GLY A 585 26.01 2.36 1.79
CA GLY A 585 27.34 2.77 2.24
C GLY A 585 27.46 4.26 2.59
N LYS A 586 26.33 4.97 2.76
CA LYS A 586 26.27 6.41 3.07
C LYS A 586 26.35 6.71 4.56
N MET A 587 26.22 5.68 5.40
CA MET A 587 26.34 5.75 6.85
C MET A 587 27.13 4.55 7.34
N LYS A 588 28.16 4.78 8.15
CA LYS A 588 28.90 3.72 8.86
C LYS A 588 28.41 3.63 10.30
N ILE A 589 28.26 2.41 10.79
CA ILE A 589 27.79 2.12 12.15
C ILE A 589 28.87 1.35 12.88
N ARG A 590 29.19 1.75 14.11
CA ARG A 590 30.06 1.02 15.04
C ARG A 590 29.37 0.87 16.40
N GLY A 591 29.62 -0.22 17.11
CA GLY A 591 28.98 -0.52 18.40
C GLY A 591 27.73 -1.42 18.27
N SER A 592 26.80 -1.30 19.22
CA SER A 592 25.65 -2.19 19.37
C SER A 592 24.64 -2.05 18.23
N THR A 593 24.38 -3.15 17.52
CA THR A 593 23.32 -3.23 16.50
C THR A 593 21.93 -3.01 17.08
N LYS A 594 21.70 -3.46 18.33
CA LYS A 594 20.43 -3.19 19.05
C LYS A 594 20.25 -1.70 19.31
N ALA A 595 21.31 -0.99 19.71
CA ALA A 595 21.25 0.45 19.89
C ALA A 595 21.05 1.18 18.53
N ALA A 596 21.69 0.71 17.46
CA ALA A 596 21.53 1.26 16.13
C ALA A 596 20.08 1.15 15.62
N MET A 597 19.39 0.03 15.87
CA MET A 597 17.98 -0.17 15.48
C MET A 597 17.01 0.75 16.24
N LYS A 598 17.38 1.21 17.43
CA LYS A 598 16.60 2.17 18.22
C LYS A 598 16.77 3.63 17.76
N PHE A 599 17.73 3.90 16.87
CA PHE A 599 17.95 5.23 16.32
C PHE A 599 16.93 5.50 15.18
N THR A 600 15.75 5.98 15.53
CA THR A 600 14.62 6.17 14.62
C THR A 600 14.35 7.64 14.32
N ARG A 601 13.50 7.92 13.31
CA ARG A 601 13.06 9.27 12.97
C ARG A 601 12.42 9.99 14.15
N ASP A 602 11.75 9.25 15.04
CA ASP A 602 11.06 9.80 16.20
C ASP A 602 12.00 10.45 17.22
N MET A 603 13.32 10.23 17.07
CA MET A 603 14.33 11.01 17.79
C MET A 603 14.30 12.50 17.42
N PHE A 604 13.86 12.85 16.22
CA PHE A 604 13.87 14.21 15.73
C PHE A 604 12.45 14.80 15.71
N PRO A 605 12.30 16.11 15.97
CA PRO A 605 11.01 16.77 15.92
C PRO A 605 10.36 16.66 14.53
N LYS A 606 9.02 16.63 14.48
CA LYS A 606 8.26 16.61 13.22
C LYS A 606 8.58 17.86 12.38
N ILE A 607 8.55 17.71 11.05
CA ILE A 607 8.93 18.74 10.06
C ILE A 607 8.19 20.07 10.27
N SER A 608 6.97 20.08 10.81
CA SER A 608 6.25 21.33 11.10
C SER A 608 6.90 22.17 12.21
N LYS A 609 7.90 21.64 12.93
CA LYS A 609 8.66 22.28 14.01
C LYS A 609 10.15 22.50 13.67
N LEU A 610 10.59 22.12 12.46
CA LEU A 610 11.97 22.23 11.92
C LEU A 610 11.97 23.17 10.72
#